data_AF-A0A6G0W864-F1
#
_entry.id   AF-A0A6G0W864-F1
#
_cell.length_a   1.000
_cell.length_b   1.000
_cell.length_c   1.000
_cell.angle_alpha   90.00
_cell.angle_beta   90.00
_cell.angle_gamma   90.00
#
_symmetry.space_group_name_H-M   'P 1'
#
loop_
_entity.id
_entity.type
_entity.pdbx_description
1 polymer ?
#
loop_
_entity_poly.entity_id
_entity_poly.type
_entity_poly.pdbx_seq_one_letter_code
_entity_poly.pdbx_strand_id
1 'polypeptide(L)'
;MKDLGNLTFCLGIEVERLQDGSIFPHQRKYILDLLATHGYKIFYCFITVAFPLSGGRTSVPGYDNSSRHCLYKHQQIAKRVLRNLKGTQDYGLLYSKSDKEDFTIDLYVDADYANDTSTRRLTSGFLLFLNGCLISWKSKLQNIVALSTCEAEYISMSYGLQEALWLKSLLEELQLVIKLPINVYEDNQSTIKMAENPTLQQRTKHIDVRHHFIRDLVKQRIIKINYCQTNSMLADILTKALPKPKFEEHMPKLVTSIPPNNNKETSRLEGSVEERVASVRQIFDPPNQMFGAHIRHLI
;
A
#
# COMPACT_ATOMS: atom_id res chain seq x y z
N MET A 1 -3.11 24.11 28.39
CA MET A 1 -2.16 23.74 27.33
C MET A 1 -1.73 25.01 26.62
N LYS A 2 -0.44 25.19 26.32
CA LYS A 2 0.01 26.28 25.44
C LYS A 2 -0.36 25.90 24.00
N ASP A 3 -0.91 26.84 23.26
CA ASP A 3 -1.13 26.67 21.82
C ASP A 3 0.23 26.48 21.15
N LEU A 4 0.42 25.33 20.49
CA LEU A 4 1.65 24.96 19.79
C LEU A 4 1.64 25.46 18.34
N GLY A 5 0.61 26.21 17.94
CA GLY A 5 0.41 26.67 16.58
C GLY A 5 -0.04 25.54 15.66
N ASN A 6 -0.02 25.84 14.35
CA ASN A 6 -0.44 24.87 13.35
C ASN A 6 0.56 23.71 13.23
N LEU A 7 0.05 22.48 13.28
CA LEU A 7 0.83 21.28 13.02
C LEU A 7 1.37 21.31 11.58
N THR A 8 2.68 21.38 11.43
CA THR A 8 3.39 21.34 10.14
C THR A 8 4.16 20.04 9.93
N PHE A 9 4.58 19.37 11.02
CA PHE A 9 5.33 18.12 10.96
C PHE A 9 5.06 17.23 12.17
N CYS A 10 4.81 15.94 11.95
CA CYS A 10 4.62 14.95 13.00
C CYS A 10 5.14 13.59 12.55
N LEU A 11 6.05 12.98 13.32
CA LEU A 11 6.51 11.59 13.08
C LEU A 11 6.97 11.29 11.64
N GLY A 12 7.60 12.25 10.96
CA GLY A 12 8.03 12.05 9.56
C GLY A 12 6.97 12.38 8.50
N ILE A 13 5.83 12.90 8.90
CA ILE A 13 4.74 13.34 8.02
C ILE A 13 4.68 14.87 8.04
N GLU A 14 4.77 15.47 6.86
CA GLU A 14 4.56 16.90 6.63
C GLU A 14 3.07 17.15 6.46
N VAL A 15 2.57 18.24 7.02
CA VAL A 15 1.14 18.58 7.04
C VAL A 15 0.96 19.99 6.50
N GLU A 16 0.38 20.09 5.32
CA GLU A 16 -0.01 21.36 4.71
C GLU A 16 -1.48 21.66 5.01
N ARG A 17 -1.79 22.92 5.33
CA ARG A 17 -3.16 23.39 5.49
C ARG A 17 -3.53 24.25 4.29
N LEU A 18 -4.59 23.86 3.60
CA LEU A 18 -5.11 24.58 2.45
C LEU A 18 -6.01 25.74 2.90
N GLN A 19 -6.26 26.70 2.00
CA GLN A 19 -7.03 27.91 2.30
C GLN A 19 -8.48 27.63 2.69
N ASP A 20 -9.04 26.52 2.22
CA ASP A 20 -10.38 26.02 2.54
C ASP A 20 -10.47 25.32 3.91
N GLY A 21 -9.34 25.22 4.63
CA GLY A 21 -9.25 24.52 5.91
C GLY A 21 -9.01 23.01 5.79
N SER A 22 -8.88 22.48 4.57
CA SER A 22 -8.47 21.09 4.34
C SER A 22 -7.02 20.86 4.78
N ILE A 23 -6.73 19.63 5.20
CA ILE A 23 -5.41 19.21 5.67
C ILE A 23 -4.84 18.18 4.69
N PHE A 24 -3.61 18.40 4.27
CA PHE A 24 -2.90 17.56 3.32
C PHE A 24 -1.62 16.97 3.94
N PRO A 25 -1.70 15.80 4.60
CA PRO A 25 -0.50 15.10 5.05
C PRO A 25 0.21 14.37 3.90
N HIS A 26 1.52 14.56 3.80
CA HIS A 26 2.38 13.91 2.80
C HIS A 26 3.78 13.61 3.37
N GLN A 27 4.58 12.85 2.61
CA GLN A 27 5.92 12.42 3.02
C GLN A 27 6.99 12.78 1.99
N ARG A 28 6.79 13.88 1.25
CA ARG A 28 7.66 14.27 0.11
C ARG A 28 9.12 14.33 0.52
N LYS A 29 9.46 15.08 1.58
CA LYS A 29 10.84 15.22 2.05
C LYS A 29 11.47 13.89 2.45
N TYR A 30 10.74 13.06 3.20
CA TYR A 30 11.20 11.72 3.60
C TYR A 30 11.50 10.85 2.37
N ILE A 31 10.65 10.88 1.36
CA ILE A 31 10.85 10.17 0.09
C ILE A 31 12.10 10.67 -0.63
N LEU A 32 12.30 11.99 -0.72
CA LEU A 32 13.48 12.57 -1.36
C LEU A 32 14.77 12.21 -0.62
N ASP A 33 14.78 12.26 0.71
CA ASP A 33 15.92 11.86 1.54
C ASP A 33 16.24 10.38 1.38
N LEU A 34 15.22 9.52 1.28
CA LEU A 34 15.37 8.09 1.05
C LEU A 34 15.95 7.81 -0.34
N LEU A 35 15.48 8.51 -1.38
CA LEU A 35 16.00 8.42 -2.75
C LEU A 35 17.44 8.92 -2.83
N ALA A 36 17.78 10.02 -2.16
CA ALA A 36 19.13 10.55 -2.09
C ALA A 36 20.09 9.62 -1.33
N THR A 37 19.61 8.90 -0.31
CA THR A 37 20.48 8.00 0.48
C THR A 37 20.65 6.62 -0.17
N HIS A 38 19.58 6.07 -0.73
CA HIS A 38 19.53 4.67 -1.17
C HIS A 38 19.51 4.49 -2.68
N GLY A 39 19.08 5.51 -3.44
CA GLY A 39 19.12 5.48 -4.91
C GLY A 39 20.53 5.25 -5.44
N TYR A 40 21.51 5.94 -4.85
CA TYR A 40 22.93 5.76 -5.18
C TYR A 40 23.46 4.38 -4.78
N LYS A 41 23.09 3.84 -3.61
CA LYS A 41 23.58 2.52 -3.15
C LYS A 41 23.12 1.38 -4.07
N ILE A 42 21.88 1.44 -4.57
CA ILE A 42 21.37 0.44 -5.52
C ILE A 42 22.06 0.56 -6.88
N PHE A 43 22.45 1.77 -7.29
CA PHE A 43 23.26 2.00 -8.49
C PHE A 43 24.69 1.47 -8.35
N TYR A 44 25.37 1.75 -7.24
CA TYR A 44 26.71 1.20 -6.98
C TYR A 44 26.70 -0.32 -6.92
N CYS A 45 25.71 -0.92 -6.23
CA CYS A 45 25.54 -2.38 -6.23
C CYS A 45 25.32 -2.94 -7.66
N PHE A 46 24.65 -2.20 -8.54
CA PHE A 46 24.50 -2.59 -9.94
C PHE A 46 25.83 -2.61 -10.70
N ILE A 47 26.69 -1.60 -10.53
CA ILE A 47 28.02 -1.59 -11.15
C ILE A 47 28.86 -2.77 -10.64
N THR A 48 28.88 -2.99 -9.32
CA THR A 48 29.69 -4.07 -8.71
C THR A 48 29.24 -5.48 -9.11
N VAL A 49 27.93 -5.68 -9.33
CA VAL A 49 27.37 -6.99 -9.72
C VAL A 49 27.38 -7.19 -11.25
N ALA A 50 27.16 -6.14 -12.04
CA ALA A 50 27.14 -6.22 -13.51
C ALA A 50 28.55 -6.18 -14.13
N PHE A 51 29.51 -5.53 -13.47
CA PHE A 51 30.90 -5.46 -13.87
C PHE A 51 31.79 -5.84 -12.67
N PRO A 52 32.03 -7.14 -12.41
CA PRO A 52 33.15 -7.49 -11.56
C PRO A 52 34.39 -6.88 -12.20
N LEU A 53 35.06 -5.98 -11.48
CA LEU A 53 36.33 -5.39 -11.90
C LEU A 53 37.22 -6.54 -12.39
N SER A 54 37.54 -6.52 -13.69
CA SER A 54 38.35 -7.53 -14.34
C SER A 54 39.75 -7.44 -13.73
N GLY A 55 40.07 -8.37 -12.82
CA GLY A 55 41.35 -8.32 -12.10
C GLY A 55 41.44 -9.27 -10.92
N GLY A 56 41.09 -10.54 -11.09
CA GLY A 56 41.39 -11.56 -10.09
C GLY A 56 40.51 -12.79 -10.20
N ARG A 57 41.06 -13.88 -10.73
CA ARG A 57 40.47 -15.22 -10.55
C ARG A 57 40.58 -15.58 -9.07
N THR A 58 39.54 -15.32 -8.30
CA THR A 58 39.22 -16.11 -7.11
C THR A 58 37.83 -16.68 -7.31
N SER A 59 37.80 -17.90 -7.85
CA SER A 59 36.64 -18.77 -7.72
C SER A 59 36.46 -19.04 -6.22
N VAL A 60 35.59 -18.28 -5.56
CA VAL A 60 35.10 -18.63 -4.23
C VAL A 60 34.31 -19.94 -4.39
N PRO A 61 34.74 -21.07 -3.82
CA PRO A 61 34.00 -22.32 -3.93
C PRO A 61 32.67 -22.17 -3.18
N GLY A 62 31.55 -22.38 -3.86
CA GLY A 62 30.21 -22.38 -3.25
C GLY A 62 29.24 -21.27 -3.68
N TYR A 63 29.63 -20.38 -4.60
CA TYR A 63 28.72 -19.34 -5.10
C TYR A 63 27.89 -19.84 -6.30
N ASP A 64 26.77 -20.52 -5.99
CA ASP A 64 25.84 -21.12 -6.97
C ASP A 64 25.16 -20.06 -7.88
N ASN A 65 24.90 -20.43 -9.14
CA ASN A 65 24.14 -19.64 -10.12
C ASN A 65 22.71 -19.33 -9.65
N SER A 66 22.13 -20.16 -8.79
CA SER A 66 20.83 -19.91 -8.12
C SER A 66 20.85 -18.62 -7.28
N SER A 67 21.95 -18.36 -6.57
CA SER A 67 22.13 -17.17 -5.73
C SER A 67 22.20 -15.88 -6.55
N ARG A 68 22.78 -15.92 -7.77
CA ARG A 68 22.82 -14.77 -8.68
C ARG A 68 21.42 -14.40 -9.22
N HIS A 69 20.60 -15.40 -9.52
CA HIS A 69 19.22 -15.20 -9.99
C HIS A 69 18.33 -14.59 -8.91
N CYS A 70 18.49 -15.05 -7.67
CA CYS A 70 17.78 -14.52 -6.51
C CYS A 70 18.13 -13.04 -6.25
N LEU A 71 19.43 -12.70 -6.28
CA LEU A 71 19.91 -11.33 -6.12
C LEU A 71 19.36 -10.38 -7.19
N TYR A 72 19.32 -10.82 -8.46
CA TYR A 72 18.77 -10.04 -9.56
C TYR A 72 17.27 -9.76 -9.37
N LYS A 73 16.48 -10.75 -9.00
CA LYS A 73 15.03 -10.57 -8.72
C LYS A 73 14.78 -9.58 -7.59
N HIS A 74 15.50 -9.71 -6.47
CA HIS A 74 15.39 -8.77 -5.36
C HIS A 74 15.78 -7.35 -5.76
N GLN A 75 16.80 -7.19 -6.60
CA GLN A 75 17.20 -5.90 -7.12
C GLN A 75 16.14 -5.28 -8.02
N GLN A 76 15.50 -6.05 -8.91
CA GLN A 76 14.42 -5.53 -9.76
C GLN A 76 13.22 -5.07 -8.93
N ILE A 77 12.86 -5.81 -7.89
CA ILE A 77 11.81 -5.42 -6.94
C ILE A 77 12.21 -4.12 -6.22
N ALA A 78 13.44 -4.01 -5.71
CA ALA A 78 13.92 -2.80 -5.06
C ALA A 78 13.90 -1.58 -6.01
N LYS A 79 14.31 -1.74 -7.27
CA LYS A 79 14.21 -0.69 -8.30
C LYS A 79 12.77 -0.29 -8.57
N ARG A 80 11.84 -1.24 -8.62
CA ARG A 80 10.40 -0.96 -8.78
C ARG A 80 9.87 -0.12 -7.62
N VAL A 81 10.25 -0.44 -6.38
CA VAL A 81 9.87 0.34 -5.18
C VAL A 81 10.42 1.76 -5.27
N LEU A 82 11.72 1.94 -5.56
CA LEU A 82 12.30 3.28 -5.68
C LEU A 82 11.67 4.11 -6.80
N ARG A 83 11.39 3.49 -7.96
CA ARG A 83 10.71 4.17 -9.07
C ARG A 83 9.29 4.59 -8.70
N ASN A 84 8.58 3.73 -7.96
CA ASN A 84 7.25 4.06 -7.45
C ASN A 84 7.33 5.25 -6.49
N LEU A 85 8.22 5.22 -5.49
CA LEU A 85 8.43 6.34 -4.57
C LEU A 85 8.76 7.65 -5.29
N LYS A 86 9.63 7.61 -6.30
CA LYS A 86 9.94 8.79 -7.12
C LYS A 86 8.71 9.30 -7.90
N GLY A 87 7.90 8.40 -8.43
CA GLY A 87 6.68 8.75 -9.16
C GLY A 87 5.52 9.22 -8.25
N THR A 88 5.53 8.83 -6.98
CA THR A 88 4.48 9.15 -6.01
C THR A 88 4.92 10.14 -4.92
N GLN A 89 6.11 10.75 -5.06
CA GLN A 89 6.67 11.69 -4.08
C GLN A 89 5.77 12.90 -3.79
N ASP A 90 4.89 13.23 -4.74
CA ASP A 90 3.97 14.36 -4.69
C ASP A 90 2.56 13.96 -4.26
N TYR A 91 2.35 12.71 -3.81
CA TYR A 91 1.06 12.24 -3.37
C TYR A 91 0.94 12.32 -1.85
N GLY A 92 -0.28 12.60 -1.40
CA GLY A 92 -0.65 12.65 0.01
C GLY A 92 -2.13 12.33 0.19
N LEU A 93 -2.57 12.31 1.45
CA LEU A 93 -3.99 12.20 1.75
C LEU A 93 -4.57 13.61 1.79
N LEU A 94 -5.81 13.77 1.34
CA LEU A 94 -6.53 15.03 1.45
C LEU A 94 -7.70 14.83 2.40
N TYR A 95 -7.65 15.51 3.54
CA TYR A 95 -8.73 15.52 4.51
C TYR A 95 -9.44 16.86 4.45
N SER A 96 -10.62 16.87 3.84
CA SER A 96 -11.47 18.05 3.81
C SER A 96 -12.44 18.04 4.98
N LYS A 97 -12.81 19.24 5.43
CA LYS A 97 -13.88 19.38 6.42
C LYS A 97 -15.17 18.83 5.81
N SER A 98 -15.83 17.94 6.55
CA SER A 98 -17.16 17.45 6.20
C SER A 98 -18.19 18.22 7.03
N ASP A 99 -19.23 18.73 6.37
CA ASP A 99 -20.38 19.33 7.04
C ASP A 99 -21.44 18.29 7.45
N LYS A 100 -21.19 17.00 7.18
CA LYS A 100 -22.07 15.92 7.63
C LYS A 100 -21.95 15.75 9.15
N GLU A 101 -23.10 15.71 9.81
CA GLU A 101 -23.21 15.45 11.25
C GLU A 101 -22.86 13.99 11.61
N ASP A 102 -23.23 13.06 10.73
CA ASP A 102 -22.96 11.63 10.92
C ASP A 102 -21.73 11.16 10.14
N PHE A 103 -20.87 10.39 10.81
CA PHE A 103 -19.70 9.75 10.22
C PHE A 103 -20.07 8.43 9.56
N THR A 104 -19.58 8.21 8.33
CA THR A 104 -19.71 6.92 7.62
C THR A 104 -18.38 6.19 7.65
N ILE A 105 -18.43 4.89 7.93
CA ILE A 105 -17.26 4.00 7.86
C ILE A 105 -17.46 3.03 6.69
N ASP A 106 -16.47 3.02 5.79
CA ASP A 106 -16.43 2.12 4.64
C ASP A 106 -15.15 1.28 4.68
N LEU A 107 -15.29 -0.03 4.59
CA LEU A 107 -14.20 -0.99 4.68
C LEU A 107 -14.11 -1.79 3.37
N TYR A 108 -12.96 -1.73 2.70
CA TYR A 108 -12.64 -2.63 1.59
C TYR A 108 -11.70 -3.71 2.10
N VAL A 109 -12.00 -4.96 1.79
CA VAL A 109 -11.18 -6.11 2.18
C VAL A 109 -10.88 -6.97 0.95
N ASP A 110 -9.69 -7.54 0.91
CA ASP A 110 -9.28 -8.52 -0.11
C ASP A 110 -8.24 -9.48 0.50
N ALA A 111 -8.09 -10.66 -0.08
CA ALA A 111 -7.09 -11.64 0.28
C ALA A 111 -6.33 -12.17 -0.95
N ASP A 112 -5.02 -12.30 -0.83
CA ASP A 112 -4.24 -13.08 -1.78
C ASP A 112 -4.02 -14.51 -1.25
N TYR A 113 -4.65 -15.48 -1.91
CA TYR A 113 -4.66 -16.88 -1.51
C TYR A 113 -3.38 -17.61 -1.92
N ALA A 114 -2.68 -18.19 -0.94
CA ALA A 114 -1.55 -19.11 -1.13
C ALA A 114 -0.40 -18.56 -2.00
N ASN A 115 -0.23 -17.24 -2.06
CA ASN A 115 0.82 -16.59 -2.83
C ASN A 115 2.22 -16.76 -2.19
N ASP A 116 2.30 -16.95 -0.87
CA ASP A 116 3.57 -17.32 -0.25
C ASP A 116 3.96 -18.76 -0.65
N THR A 117 4.95 -18.89 -1.53
CA THR A 117 5.42 -20.18 -2.03
C THR A 117 6.04 -21.06 -0.95
N SER A 118 6.49 -20.47 0.16
CA SER A 118 7.16 -21.19 1.25
C SER A 118 6.17 -21.75 2.26
N THR A 119 5.19 -20.95 2.69
CA THR A 119 4.22 -21.34 3.74
C THR A 119 2.80 -21.59 3.24
N ARG A 120 2.49 -21.17 2.01
CA ARG A 120 1.13 -21.16 1.40
C ARG A 120 0.09 -20.41 2.23
N ARG A 121 0.55 -19.52 3.11
CA ARG A 121 -0.30 -18.61 3.88
C ARG A 121 -0.88 -17.53 2.98
N LEU A 122 -2.04 -17.03 3.37
CA LEU A 122 -2.72 -15.95 2.68
C LEU A 122 -2.21 -14.58 3.18
N THR A 123 -2.28 -13.59 2.31
CA THR A 123 -2.05 -12.19 2.67
C THR A 123 -3.39 -11.48 2.72
N SER A 124 -3.75 -10.93 3.88
CA SER A 124 -4.96 -10.11 4.03
C SER A 124 -4.61 -8.64 3.84
N GLY A 125 -5.44 -7.93 3.07
CA GLY A 125 -5.38 -6.48 2.92
C GLY A 125 -6.71 -5.84 3.26
N PHE A 126 -6.66 -4.66 3.88
CA PHE A 126 -7.84 -3.82 4.03
C PHE A 126 -7.53 -2.33 3.88
N LEU A 127 -8.53 -1.59 3.43
CA LEU A 127 -8.57 -0.13 3.41
C LEU A 127 -9.81 0.33 4.18
N LEU A 128 -9.61 1.20 5.16
CA LEU A 128 -10.66 1.74 6.02
C LEU A 128 -10.80 3.24 5.76
N PHE A 129 -12.01 3.64 5.39
CA PHE A 129 -12.37 5.02 5.09
C PHE A 129 -13.32 5.57 6.15
N LEU A 130 -13.15 6.86 6.45
CA LEU A 130 -14.06 7.65 7.26
C LEU A 130 -14.54 8.84 6.43
N ASN A 131 -15.85 8.95 6.21
CA ASN A 131 -16.45 9.97 5.34
C ASN A 131 -15.81 10.04 3.94
N GLY A 132 -15.42 8.89 3.38
CA GLY A 132 -14.77 8.80 2.07
C GLY A 132 -13.27 9.13 2.07
N CYS A 133 -12.67 9.45 3.22
CA CYS A 133 -11.23 9.66 3.35
C CYS A 133 -10.56 8.41 3.89
N LEU A 134 -9.47 7.96 3.25
CA LEU A 134 -8.69 6.81 3.72
C LEU A 134 -7.94 7.17 5.01
N ILE A 135 -8.15 6.41 6.08
CA ILE A 135 -7.57 6.71 7.42
C ILE A 135 -6.72 5.58 8.00
N SER A 136 -7.00 4.33 7.63
CA SER A 136 -6.22 3.16 8.06
C SER A 136 -6.14 2.15 6.92
N TRP A 137 -4.99 1.54 6.77
CA TRP A 137 -4.74 0.52 5.77
C TRP A 137 -3.69 -0.45 6.27
N LYS A 138 -3.81 -1.71 5.87
CA LYS A 138 -2.86 -2.73 6.30
C LYS A 138 -2.81 -3.88 5.32
N SER A 139 -1.60 -4.38 5.08
CA SER A 139 -1.35 -5.66 4.42
C SER A 139 -0.63 -6.57 5.42
N LYS A 140 -1.11 -7.80 5.61
CA LYS A 140 -0.55 -8.74 6.58
C LYS A 140 -0.59 -10.17 6.06
N LEU A 141 0.59 -10.81 6.05
CA LEU A 141 0.68 -12.26 5.92
C LEU A 141 0.08 -12.92 7.16
N GLN A 142 -0.99 -13.69 7.00
CA GLN A 142 -1.67 -14.33 8.11
C GLN A 142 -0.90 -15.55 8.59
N ASN A 143 -1.00 -15.85 9.89
CA ASN A 143 -0.36 -17.04 10.47
C ASN A 143 -1.14 -18.34 10.20
N ILE A 144 -2.28 -18.25 9.52
CA ILE A 144 -3.20 -19.36 9.24
C ILE A 144 -3.16 -19.63 7.73
N VAL A 145 -3.22 -20.91 7.37
CA VAL A 145 -3.38 -21.35 5.99
C VAL A 145 -4.86 -21.54 5.71
N ALA A 146 -5.39 -20.84 4.71
CA ALA A 146 -6.75 -21.07 4.24
C ALA A 146 -6.80 -22.32 3.35
N LEU A 147 -7.93 -23.01 3.33
CA LEU A 147 -8.14 -24.18 2.46
C LEU A 147 -8.85 -23.82 1.15
N SER A 148 -9.34 -22.58 1.03
CA SER A 148 -9.98 -22.05 -0.19
C SER A 148 -9.84 -20.54 -0.29
N THR A 149 -10.08 -19.98 -1.47
CA THR A 149 -10.16 -18.52 -1.67
C THR A 149 -11.29 -17.90 -0.85
N CYS A 150 -12.48 -18.52 -0.84
CA CYS A 150 -13.62 -18.09 -0.01
C CYS A 150 -13.23 -17.97 1.47
N GLU A 151 -12.49 -18.95 1.98
CA GLU A 151 -12.00 -18.92 3.36
C GLU A 151 -10.97 -17.81 3.59
N ALA A 152 -10.07 -17.59 2.62
CA ALA A 152 -9.06 -16.54 2.71
C ALA A 152 -9.69 -15.15 2.77
N GLU A 153 -10.66 -14.87 1.91
CA GLU A 153 -11.44 -13.62 1.94
C GLU A 153 -12.19 -13.47 3.26
N TYR A 154 -12.81 -14.54 3.76
CA TYR A 154 -13.52 -14.49 5.05
C TYR A 154 -12.58 -14.19 6.23
N ILE A 155 -11.37 -14.74 6.21
CA ILE A 155 -10.33 -14.41 7.19
C ILE A 155 -9.93 -12.94 7.05
N SER A 156 -9.74 -12.44 5.84
CA SER A 156 -9.39 -11.03 5.58
C SER A 156 -10.49 -10.07 6.03
N MET A 157 -11.75 -10.37 5.74
CA MET A 157 -12.92 -9.64 6.23
C MET A 157 -12.95 -9.59 7.76
N SER A 158 -12.71 -10.72 8.44
CA SER A 158 -12.62 -10.74 9.91
C SER A 158 -11.51 -9.84 10.44
N TYR A 159 -10.42 -9.72 9.68
CA TYR A 159 -9.25 -8.94 10.04
C TYR A 159 -9.51 -7.43 9.90
N GLY A 160 -10.08 -7.00 8.77
CA GLY A 160 -10.48 -5.61 8.56
C GLY A 160 -11.60 -5.15 9.50
N LEU A 161 -12.54 -6.04 9.83
CA LEU A 161 -13.63 -5.73 10.76
C LEU A 161 -13.16 -5.43 12.18
N GLN A 162 -12.08 -6.06 12.65
CA GLN A 162 -11.52 -5.73 13.97
C GLN A 162 -11.04 -4.27 14.03
N GLU A 163 -10.40 -3.78 12.97
CA GLU A 163 -9.98 -2.39 12.86
C GLU A 163 -11.20 -1.45 12.77
N ALA A 164 -12.18 -1.78 11.93
CA ALA A 164 -13.38 -0.97 11.77
C ALA A 164 -14.20 -0.84 13.06
N LEU A 165 -14.32 -1.91 13.83
CA LEU A 165 -14.99 -1.88 15.14
C LEU A 165 -14.18 -1.12 16.19
N TRP A 166 -12.85 -1.24 16.18
CA TRP A 166 -12.00 -0.42 17.05
C TRP A 166 -12.19 1.06 16.78
N LEU A 167 -12.19 1.46 15.50
CA LEU A 167 -12.46 2.84 15.10
C LEU A 167 -13.87 3.27 15.51
N LYS A 168 -14.87 2.42 15.32
CA LYS A 168 -16.25 2.69 15.75
C LYS A 168 -16.29 3.01 17.24
N SER A 169 -15.70 2.16 18.08
CA SER A 169 -15.66 2.39 19.54
C SER A 169 -14.95 3.70 19.89
N LEU A 170 -13.81 3.99 19.24
CA LEU A 170 -13.08 5.25 19.46
C LEU A 170 -13.93 6.48 19.13
N LEU A 171 -14.64 6.46 17.99
CA LEU A 171 -15.50 7.57 17.58
C LEU A 171 -16.70 7.74 18.53
N GLU A 172 -17.27 6.65 19.03
CA GLU A 172 -18.34 6.68 20.05
C GLU A 172 -17.85 7.24 21.40
N GLU A 173 -16.63 6.88 21.83
CA GLU A 173 -15.99 7.46 23.03
C GLU A 173 -15.75 8.97 22.89
N LEU A 174 -15.46 9.43 21.67
CA LEU A 174 -15.35 10.85 21.33
C LEU A 174 -16.71 11.54 21.16
N GLN A 175 -17.83 10.85 21.45
CA GLN A 175 -19.20 11.36 21.34
C GLN A 175 -19.59 11.77 19.91
N LEU A 176 -18.98 11.14 18.91
CA LEU A 176 -19.30 11.35 17.50
C LEU A 176 -20.38 10.36 17.05
N VAL A 177 -21.33 10.83 16.25
CA VAL A 177 -22.41 9.99 15.73
C VAL A 177 -21.92 9.24 14.50
N ILE A 178 -22.10 7.92 14.51
CA ILE A 178 -21.70 7.04 13.41
C ILE A 178 -22.95 6.48 12.75
N LYS A 179 -23.03 6.62 11.43
CA LYS A 179 -24.08 6.01 10.64
C LYS A 179 -23.84 4.52 10.50
N LEU A 180 -24.71 3.72 11.12
CA LEU A 180 -24.76 2.27 10.95
C LEU A 180 -25.76 1.87 9.85
N PRO A 181 -25.55 0.71 9.19
CA PRO A 181 -24.42 -0.21 9.32
C PRO A 181 -23.12 0.29 8.68
N ILE A 182 -21.96 -0.19 9.16
CA ILE A 182 -20.66 -0.05 8.48
C ILE A 182 -20.73 -0.80 7.14
N ASN A 183 -20.35 -0.14 6.05
CA ASN A 183 -20.30 -0.79 4.74
C ASN A 183 -19.00 -1.58 4.59
N VAL A 184 -19.13 -2.87 4.28
CA VAL A 184 -18.00 -3.75 3.98
C VAL A 184 -18.10 -4.12 2.50
N TYR A 185 -17.04 -3.89 1.73
CA TYR A 185 -16.98 -4.20 0.31
C TYR A 185 -16.14 -5.46 0.09
N GLU A 186 -16.73 -6.44 -0.60
CA GLU A 186 -16.18 -7.76 -0.85
C GLU A 186 -16.47 -8.17 -2.30
N ASP A 187 -15.52 -8.78 -3.01
CA ASP A 187 -15.71 -9.22 -4.40
C ASP A 187 -16.03 -10.70 -4.55
N ASN A 188 -15.83 -11.50 -3.49
CA ASN A 188 -16.17 -12.92 -3.52
C ASN A 188 -17.61 -13.18 -3.05
N GLN A 189 -18.48 -13.45 -4.02
CA GLN A 189 -19.89 -13.79 -3.74
C GLN A 189 -20.07 -15.01 -2.84
N SER A 190 -19.12 -15.96 -2.85
CA SER A 190 -19.19 -17.14 -1.97
C SER A 190 -18.98 -16.72 -0.52
N THR A 191 -18.04 -15.83 -0.28
CA THR A 191 -17.75 -15.24 1.04
C THR A 191 -18.94 -14.45 1.57
N ILE A 192 -19.56 -13.63 0.71
CA ILE A 192 -20.77 -12.86 1.05
C ILE A 192 -21.91 -13.80 1.46
N LYS A 193 -22.22 -14.80 0.61
CA LYS A 193 -23.27 -15.79 0.91
C LYS A 193 -22.99 -16.57 2.19
N MET A 194 -21.72 -16.84 2.49
CA MET A 194 -21.29 -17.56 3.69
C MET A 194 -21.49 -16.74 4.97
N ALA A 195 -21.32 -15.42 4.89
CA ALA A 195 -21.60 -14.48 5.98
C ALA A 195 -23.11 -14.31 6.21
N GLU A 196 -23.91 -14.30 5.14
CA GLU A 196 -25.37 -14.08 5.23
C GLU A 196 -26.16 -15.35 5.60
N ASN A 197 -25.72 -16.54 5.17
CA ASN A 197 -26.50 -17.77 5.33
C ASN A 197 -25.97 -18.68 6.45
N PRO A 198 -26.76 -18.96 7.51
CA PRO A 198 -26.33 -19.78 8.63
C PRO A 198 -26.17 -21.27 8.30
N THR A 199 -26.77 -21.78 7.23
CA THR A 199 -26.85 -23.22 6.90
C THR A 199 -25.59 -23.82 6.26
N LEU A 200 -24.60 -23.01 5.86
CA LEU A 200 -23.39 -23.47 5.14
C LEU A 200 -22.26 -24.00 6.05
N GLN A 201 -22.56 -24.46 7.26
CA GLN A 201 -21.57 -24.73 8.33
C GLN A 201 -20.72 -26.01 8.18
N GLN A 202 -21.05 -26.95 7.29
CA GLN A 202 -20.48 -28.30 7.37
C GLN A 202 -18.96 -28.41 7.12
N ARG A 203 -18.27 -27.35 6.63
CA ARG A 203 -16.83 -27.43 6.23
C ARG A 203 -15.90 -26.33 6.79
N THR A 204 -16.32 -25.53 7.78
CA THR A 204 -15.54 -24.35 8.23
C THR A 204 -15.18 -24.31 9.72
N LYS A 205 -15.08 -25.49 10.36
CA LYS A 205 -14.81 -25.60 11.82
C LYS A 205 -13.52 -24.90 12.27
N HIS A 206 -12.48 -24.89 11.44
CA HIS A 206 -11.19 -24.26 11.75
C HIS A 206 -11.22 -22.73 11.72
N ILE A 207 -12.30 -22.13 11.23
CA ILE A 207 -12.55 -20.68 11.27
C ILE A 207 -13.89 -20.32 11.94
N ASP A 208 -14.46 -21.25 12.73
CA ASP A 208 -15.81 -21.11 13.30
C ASP A 208 -16.00 -19.85 14.16
N VAL A 209 -14.98 -19.48 14.94
CA VAL A 209 -15.00 -18.23 15.73
C VAL A 209 -15.16 -16.99 14.84
N ARG A 210 -14.47 -16.96 13.68
CA ARG A 210 -14.62 -15.86 12.72
C ARG A 210 -16.00 -15.88 12.07
N HIS A 211 -16.56 -17.07 11.84
CA HIS A 211 -17.92 -17.20 11.33
C HIS A 211 -18.93 -16.57 12.26
N HIS A 212 -18.91 -16.97 13.52
CA HIS A 212 -19.80 -16.43 14.54
C HIS A 212 -19.63 -14.92 14.67
N PHE A 213 -18.38 -14.43 14.77
CA PHE A 213 -18.08 -13.00 14.84
C PHE A 213 -18.74 -12.19 13.72
N ILE A 214 -18.49 -12.52 12.44
CA ILE A 214 -19.01 -11.75 11.32
C ILE A 214 -20.54 -11.87 11.23
N ARG A 215 -21.09 -13.07 11.47
CA ARG A 215 -22.54 -13.29 11.44
C ARG A 215 -23.27 -12.49 12.49
N ASP A 216 -22.73 -12.42 13.71
CA ASP A 216 -23.35 -11.67 14.79
C ASP A 216 -23.37 -10.17 14.48
N LEU A 217 -22.31 -9.65 13.85
CA LEU A 217 -22.29 -8.26 13.37
C LEU A 217 -23.33 -7.98 12.29
N VAL A 218 -23.52 -8.90 11.33
CA VAL A 218 -24.56 -8.79 10.29
C VAL A 218 -25.96 -8.86 10.91
N LYS A 219 -26.21 -9.82 11.81
CA LYS A 219 -27.50 -9.98 12.49
C LYS A 219 -27.87 -8.77 13.32
N GLN A 220 -26.90 -8.17 14.02
CA GLN A 220 -27.07 -6.96 14.81
C GLN A 220 -27.18 -5.70 13.95
N ARG A 221 -27.06 -5.81 12.62
CA ARG A 221 -27.03 -4.68 11.68
C ARG A 221 -25.94 -3.67 12.00
N ILE A 222 -24.83 -4.13 12.60
CA ILE A 222 -23.63 -3.32 12.80
C ILE A 222 -22.89 -3.17 11.47
N ILE A 223 -22.91 -4.21 10.63
CA ILE A 223 -22.26 -4.21 9.33
C ILE A 223 -23.23 -4.63 8.22
N LYS A 224 -22.95 -4.15 7.02
CA LYS A 224 -23.61 -4.57 5.78
C LYS A 224 -22.53 -4.90 4.76
N ILE A 225 -22.55 -6.13 4.27
CA ILE A 225 -21.62 -6.60 3.25
C ILE A 225 -22.23 -6.28 1.88
N ASN A 226 -21.48 -5.57 1.05
CA ASN A 226 -21.87 -5.15 -0.29
C ASN A 226 -20.92 -5.80 -1.30
N TYR A 227 -21.50 -6.36 -2.36
CA TYR A 227 -20.71 -6.87 -3.48
C TYR A 227 -20.02 -5.70 -4.20
N CYS A 228 -18.70 -5.82 -4.37
CA CYS A 228 -17.90 -4.95 -5.23
C CYS A 228 -17.37 -5.78 -6.40
N GLN A 229 -17.30 -5.19 -7.60
CA GLN A 229 -16.68 -5.89 -8.73
C GLN A 229 -15.16 -6.00 -8.48
N THR A 230 -14.55 -7.14 -8.82
CA THR A 230 -13.10 -7.37 -8.64
C THR A 230 -12.24 -6.26 -9.26
N ASN A 231 -12.63 -5.73 -10.43
CA ASN A 231 -11.88 -4.63 -11.06
C ASN A 231 -12.01 -3.28 -10.33
N SER A 232 -12.93 -3.16 -9.37
CA SER A 232 -13.12 -1.97 -8.53
C SER A 232 -12.70 -2.20 -7.08
N MET A 233 -12.14 -3.37 -6.76
CA MET A 233 -11.73 -3.71 -5.40
C MET A 233 -10.45 -2.95 -5.03
N LEU A 234 -10.60 -1.85 -4.29
CA LEU A 234 -9.47 -0.99 -3.91
C LEU A 234 -8.41 -1.73 -3.08
N ALA A 235 -8.82 -2.71 -2.27
CA ALA A 235 -7.93 -3.48 -1.41
C ALA A 235 -6.94 -4.37 -2.19
N ASP A 236 -7.16 -4.61 -3.49
CA ASP A 236 -6.22 -5.31 -4.38
C ASP A 236 -4.81 -4.70 -4.36
N ILE A 237 -4.71 -3.39 -4.13
CA ILE A 237 -3.43 -2.68 -4.08
C ILE A 237 -2.53 -3.18 -2.92
N LEU A 238 -3.12 -3.77 -1.88
CA LEU A 238 -2.43 -4.22 -0.68
C LEU A 238 -2.06 -5.70 -0.72
N THR A 239 -2.74 -6.48 -1.54
CA THR A 239 -2.65 -7.95 -1.57
C THR A 239 -1.97 -8.45 -2.84
N LYS A 240 -2.18 -7.77 -3.97
CA LYS A 240 -1.76 -8.22 -5.30
C LYS A 240 -0.70 -7.29 -5.87
N ALA A 241 0.24 -7.86 -6.63
CA ALA A 241 1.23 -7.10 -7.39
C ALA A 241 0.60 -6.53 -8.68
N LEU A 242 -0.22 -5.47 -8.54
CA LEU A 242 -0.99 -4.91 -9.65
C LEU A 242 -0.10 -4.43 -10.82
N PRO A 243 -0.57 -4.62 -12.07
CA PRO A 243 0.05 -3.99 -13.24
C PRO A 243 -0.19 -2.48 -13.22
N LYS A 244 0.70 -1.72 -13.88
CA LYS A 244 0.70 -0.26 -13.87
C LYS A 244 -0.69 0.37 -14.19
N PRO A 245 -1.46 -0.07 -15.20
CA PRO A 245 -2.75 0.54 -15.51
C PRO A 245 -3.77 0.43 -14.37
N LYS A 246 -3.88 -0.75 -13.73
CA LYS A 246 -4.78 -0.94 -12.59
C LYS A 246 -4.34 -0.12 -11.37
N PHE A 247 -3.03 -0.03 -11.15
CA PHE A 247 -2.48 0.80 -10.08
C PHE A 247 -2.83 2.28 -10.30
N GLU A 248 -2.67 2.79 -11.52
CA GLU A 248 -3.03 4.18 -11.88
C GLU A 248 -4.54 4.44 -11.83
N GLU A 249 -5.37 3.42 -11.98
CA GLU A 249 -6.83 3.52 -11.80
C GLU A 249 -7.23 3.63 -10.33
N HIS A 250 -6.57 2.89 -9.43
CA HIS A 250 -6.92 2.86 -8.00
C HIS A 250 -6.29 3.99 -7.21
N MET A 251 -5.05 4.38 -7.51
CA MET A 251 -4.31 5.38 -6.73
C MET A 251 -5.04 6.71 -6.53
N PRO A 252 -5.66 7.33 -7.56
CA PRO A 252 -6.38 8.60 -7.40
C PRO A 252 -7.59 8.52 -6.46
N LYS A 253 -8.11 7.31 -6.19
CA LYS A 253 -9.22 7.07 -5.25
C LYS A 253 -8.73 6.97 -3.79
N LEU A 254 -7.42 6.82 -3.58
CA LEU A 254 -6.80 6.65 -2.26
C LEU A 254 -6.04 7.90 -1.82
N VAL A 255 -5.32 8.50 -2.75
CA VAL A 255 -4.42 9.62 -2.51
C VAL A 255 -4.57 10.68 -3.60
N THR A 256 -4.24 11.92 -3.27
CA THR A 256 -4.27 13.06 -4.18
C THR A 256 -2.87 13.62 -4.37
N SER A 257 -2.59 14.24 -5.52
CA SER A 257 -1.34 14.96 -5.72
C SER A 257 -1.38 16.30 -5.00
N ILE A 258 -0.22 16.77 -4.52
CA ILE A 258 -0.02 18.12 -3.98
C ILE A 258 -0.66 19.13 -4.94
N PRO A 259 -1.60 19.98 -4.48
CA PRO A 259 -2.10 21.08 -5.30
C PRO A 259 -0.94 22.03 -5.61
N PRO A 260 -0.80 22.52 -6.86
CA PRO A 260 0.31 23.38 -7.24
C PRO A 260 0.34 24.62 -6.33
N ASN A 261 1.39 24.73 -5.52
CA ASN A 261 1.53 25.79 -4.54
C ASN A 261 2.07 27.06 -5.23
N ASN A 262 1.32 28.17 -5.19
CA ASN A 262 1.71 29.46 -5.79
C ASN A 262 2.73 30.26 -4.93
N ASN A 263 3.26 29.68 -3.85
CA ASN A 263 4.11 30.38 -2.89
C ASN A 263 5.59 29.99 -3.03
N LYS A 264 6.42 30.96 -3.44
CA LYS A 264 7.82 30.86 -3.88
C LYS A 264 8.88 30.56 -2.79
N GLU A 265 8.49 30.18 -1.57
CA GLU A 265 9.44 30.11 -0.44
C GLU A 265 10.09 28.74 -0.18
N THR A 266 9.65 27.64 -0.82
CA THR A 266 10.36 26.34 -0.75
C THR A 266 11.64 26.27 -1.59
N SER A 267 11.89 27.28 -2.43
CA SER A 267 12.94 27.32 -3.46
C SER A 267 14.40 27.23 -2.98
N ARG A 268 14.70 27.46 -1.68
CA ARG A 268 16.10 27.47 -1.18
C ARG A 268 16.62 26.12 -0.67
N LEU A 269 15.74 25.23 -0.20
CA LEU A 269 16.11 23.85 0.19
C LEU A 269 15.85 22.87 -0.96
N GLU A 270 14.88 23.16 -1.82
CA GLU A 270 14.58 22.40 -3.05
C GLU A 270 15.79 22.32 -3.98
N GLY A 271 16.54 23.41 -4.18
CA GLY A 271 17.70 23.41 -5.09
C GLY A 271 18.77 22.37 -4.73
N SER A 272 19.12 22.21 -3.45
CA SER A 272 20.19 21.29 -3.04
C SER A 272 19.78 19.81 -3.08
N VAL A 273 18.51 19.52 -2.80
CA VAL A 273 17.96 18.15 -2.84
C VAL A 273 17.62 17.75 -4.27
N GLU A 274 17.04 18.65 -5.07
CA GLU A 274 16.76 18.41 -6.49
C GLU A 274 18.02 18.29 -7.32
N GLU A 275 19.09 19.04 -7.04
CA GLU A 275 20.41 18.83 -7.68
C GLU A 275 20.96 17.42 -7.36
N ARG A 276 20.83 16.97 -6.11
CA ARG A 276 21.21 15.61 -5.70
C ARG A 276 20.32 14.54 -6.33
N VAL A 277 19.04 14.83 -6.61
CA VAL A 277 18.11 13.90 -7.29
C VAL A 277 18.26 13.98 -8.83
N ALA A 278 18.70 15.11 -9.39
CA ALA A 278 18.99 15.31 -10.80
C ALA A 278 20.20 14.48 -11.24
N SER A 279 21.23 14.39 -10.39
CA SER A 279 22.33 13.43 -10.53
C SER A 279 21.85 11.96 -10.55
N VAL A 280 20.70 11.67 -9.94
CA VAL A 280 20.02 10.35 -9.98
C VAL A 280 19.13 10.20 -11.22
N ARG A 281 18.80 11.26 -11.98
CA ARG A 281 18.05 11.11 -13.25
C ARG A 281 18.85 10.29 -14.28
N GLN A 282 20.18 10.46 -14.32
CA GLN A 282 21.07 9.62 -15.16
C GLN A 282 21.14 8.14 -14.71
N ILE A 283 20.67 7.81 -13.50
CA ILE A 283 20.70 6.46 -12.92
C ILE A 283 19.49 5.61 -13.35
N PHE A 284 18.35 6.23 -13.65
CA PHE A 284 17.09 5.51 -13.90
C PHE A 284 16.69 5.37 -15.38
N ASP A 285 17.19 6.27 -16.23
CA ASP A 285 17.00 6.23 -17.68
C ASP A 285 18.34 5.86 -18.33
N PRO A 286 18.49 4.69 -18.98
CA PRO A 286 19.70 4.43 -19.75
C PRO A 286 19.73 5.42 -20.92
N PRO A 287 20.89 6.02 -21.26
CA PRO A 287 21.00 6.77 -22.49
C PRO A 287 20.69 5.82 -23.65
N ASN A 288 19.68 6.18 -24.46
CA ASN A 288 19.26 5.48 -25.69
C ASN A 288 20.35 5.47 -26.79
N GLN A 289 21.63 5.53 -26.45
CA GLN A 289 22.72 5.74 -27.41
C GLN A 289 23.99 4.90 -27.19
N MET A 290 23.99 3.91 -26.29
CA MET A 290 25.21 3.12 -25.99
C MET A 290 25.05 1.59 -26.08
N PHE A 291 23.98 1.06 -26.68
CA PHE A 291 23.83 -0.39 -26.90
C PHE A 291 23.94 -0.83 -28.37
N GLY A 292 24.28 0.09 -29.29
CA GLY A 292 24.26 -0.17 -30.74
C GLY A 292 25.59 -0.59 -31.40
N ALA A 293 26.74 -0.57 -30.71
CA ALA A 293 28.04 -0.58 -31.42
C ALA A 293 28.99 -1.76 -31.14
N HIS A 294 28.67 -2.70 -30.25
CA HIS A 294 29.64 -3.76 -29.85
C HIS A 294 29.08 -5.20 -29.83
N ILE A 295 28.17 -5.51 -30.75
CA ILE A 295 27.87 -6.90 -31.13
C ILE A 295 27.93 -7.01 -32.66
N ARG A 296 29.14 -6.84 -33.20
CA ARG A 296 29.53 -7.31 -34.54
C ARG A 296 31.00 -7.71 -34.44
N HIS A 297 31.24 -8.88 -33.86
CA HIS A 297 32.42 -9.74 -34.04
C HIS A 297 32.41 -10.75 -32.89
N LEU A 298 31.68 -11.84 -33.10
CA LEU A 298 31.83 -13.19 -32.52
C LEU A 298 30.52 -13.95 -32.81
N ILE A 299 30.34 -14.27 -34.10
CA ILE A 299 29.79 -15.56 -34.54
C ILE A 299 31.02 -16.44 -34.78
#